data_AF-A0A7V9GVC6-F1
#
_entry.id   AF-A0A7V9GVC6-F1
#
_cell.length_a   1.000
_cell.length_b   1.000
_cell.length_c   1.000
_cell.angle_alpha   90.00
_cell.angle_beta   90.00
_cell.angle_gamma   90.00
#
_symmetry.space_group_name_H-M   'P 1'
#
loop_
_entity.id
_entity.type
_entity.pdbx_description
1 polymer ?
#
loop_
_entity_poly.entity_id
_entity_poly.type
_entity_poly.pdbx_seq_one_letter_code
_entity_poly.pdbx_strand_id
1 'polypeptide(L)'
;MTPTQTERGYTATKDQLLKRVRRINGQVGGIERMIEEDRYCVDVLTQISAIQAALDKVALGLVDDHARHCVIEGHGEGTAEEMTEELMGAIARLMRRG
;
A
#
# COMPACT_ATOMS: atom_id res chain seq x y z
N MET A 1 17.97 33.20 7.54
CA MET A 1 16.80 32.49 8.09
C MET A 1 16.42 31.41 7.09
N THR A 2 16.83 30.17 7.33
CA THR A 2 16.54 29.05 6.42
C THR A 2 15.31 28.34 6.98
N PRO A 3 14.19 28.23 6.23
CA PRO A 3 13.08 27.41 6.69
C PRO A 3 13.52 25.95 6.65
N THR A 4 13.58 25.32 7.81
CA THR A 4 13.71 23.88 8.00
C THR A 4 12.54 23.20 7.28
N GLN A 5 12.78 22.65 6.08
CA GLN A 5 11.80 21.79 5.44
C GLN A 5 11.74 20.47 6.20
N THR A 6 10.62 20.26 6.88
CA THR A 6 10.22 18.99 7.46
C THR A 6 10.28 17.92 6.36
N GLU A 7 11.25 17.00 6.43
CA GLU A 7 11.26 15.78 5.63
C GLU A 7 10.03 14.94 6.02
N ARG A 8 8.94 15.21 5.32
CA ARG A 8 7.69 14.48 5.38
C ARG A 8 7.98 13.12 4.72
N GLY A 9 8.38 12.11 5.51
CA GLY A 9 8.69 10.74 5.05
C GLY A 9 7.48 9.91 4.58
N TYR A 10 6.61 10.48 3.74
CA TYR A 10 5.36 9.85 3.30
C TYR A 10 5.51 9.06 2.00
N THR A 11 6.65 9.18 1.31
CA THR A 11 6.88 8.47 0.05
C THR A 11 7.71 7.22 0.30
N ALA A 12 7.12 6.05 0.03
CA ALA A 12 7.82 4.77 0.13
C ALA A 12 8.61 4.52 -1.16
N THR A 13 9.94 4.37 -1.04
CA THR A 13 10.78 4.00 -2.18
C THR A 13 10.42 2.61 -2.75
N LYS A 14 10.77 2.34 -4.01
CA LYS A 14 10.62 1.02 -4.65
C LYS A 14 11.14 -0.12 -3.77
N ASP A 15 12.33 0.04 -3.18
CA ASP A 15 12.92 -0.98 -2.30
C ASP A 15 12.13 -1.16 -1.00
N GLN A 16 11.59 -0.09 -0.43
CA GLN A 16 10.72 -0.19 0.75
C GLN A 16 9.40 -0.88 0.41
N LEU A 17 8.80 -0.60 -0.74
CA LEU A 17 7.59 -1.27 -1.23
C LEU A 17 7.86 -2.77 -1.44
N LEU A 18 8.95 -3.12 -2.13
CA LEU A 18 9.35 -4.51 -2.36
C LEU A 18 9.61 -5.26 -1.04
N LYS A 19 10.28 -4.62 -0.06
CA LYS A 19 10.47 -5.20 1.27
C LYS A 19 9.15 -5.48 1.98
N ARG A 20 8.17 -4.57 1.89
CA ARG A 20 6.83 -4.76 2.47
C ARG A 20 6.09 -5.91 1.79
N VAL A 21 6.09 -5.96 0.45
CA VAL A 21 5.46 -7.06 -0.30
C VAL A 21 6.09 -8.41 0.01
N ARG A 22 7.42 -8.50 0.10
CA ARG A 22 8.11 -9.74 0.51
C ARG A 22 7.71 -10.19 1.92
N ARG A 23 7.55 -9.25 2.86
CA ARG A 23 7.07 -9.56 4.21
C ARG A 23 5.63 -10.10 4.18
N ILE A 24 4.74 -9.48 3.39
CA ILE A 24 3.37 -9.92 3.21
C ILE A 24 3.33 -11.35 2.64
N ASN A 25 4.16 -11.65 1.64
CA ASN A 25 4.27 -13.01 1.09
C ASN A 25 4.64 -14.05 2.17
N GLY A 26 5.60 -13.71 3.05
CA GLY A 26 5.94 -14.56 4.20
C GLY A 26 4.80 -14.74 5.20
N GLN A 27 3.93 -13.73 5.38
CA GLN A 27 2.73 -13.86 6.22
C GLN A 27 1.68 -14.76 5.57
N VAL A 28 1.51 -14.72 4.25
CA VAL A 28 0.60 -15.61 3.51
C VAL A 28 1.04 -17.07 3.65
N GLY A 29 2.33 -17.38 3.46
CA GLY A 29 2.87 -18.71 3.76
C GLY A 29 2.83 -19.07 5.26
N GLY A 30 2.71 -18.07 6.14
CA GLY A 30 2.37 -18.27 7.54
C GLY A 30 0.96 -18.82 7.71
N ILE A 31 -0.04 -18.19 7.07
CA ILE A 31 -1.44 -18.64 7.11
C ILE A 31 -1.59 -20.06 6.57
N GLU A 32 -0.94 -20.38 5.45
CA GLU A 32 -0.95 -21.73 4.87
C GLU A 32 -0.56 -22.79 5.91
N ARG A 33 0.59 -22.61 6.57
CA ARG A 33 1.03 -23.50 7.65
C ARG A 33 0.07 -23.53 8.83
N MET A 34 -0.50 -22.39 9.23
CA MET A 34 -1.48 -22.36 10.32
C MET A 34 -2.72 -23.20 10.00
N ILE A 35 -3.15 -23.23 8.73
CA ILE A 35 -4.26 -24.06 8.27
C ILE A 35 -3.86 -25.53 8.24
N GLU A 36 -2.68 -25.86 7.72
CA GLU A 36 -2.15 -27.23 7.72
C GLU A 36 -2.00 -27.81 9.14
N GLU A 37 -1.70 -26.96 10.11
CA GLU A 37 -1.55 -27.29 11.53
C GLU A 37 -2.87 -27.27 12.32
N ASP A 38 -4.03 -27.09 11.65
CA ASP A 38 -5.35 -26.99 12.29
C ASP A 38 -5.41 -25.94 13.42
N ARG A 39 -4.70 -24.82 13.26
CA ARG A 39 -4.65 -23.77 14.29
C ARG A 39 -6.00 -23.11 14.48
N TYR A 40 -6.20 -22.57 15.69
CA TYR A 40 -7.43 -21.92 16.09
C TYR A 40 -7.85 -20.82 15.11
N CYS A 41 -9.10 -20.87 14.66
CA CYS A 41 -9.61 -20.02 13.58
C CYS A 41 -9.43 -18.51 13.87
N VAL A 42 -9.56 -18.09 15.13
CA VAL A 42 -9.41 -16.67 15.50
C VAL A 42 -7.97 -16.18 15.32
N ASP A 43 -6.97 -17.05 15.53
CA ASP A 43 -5.56 -16.70 15.28
C ASP A 43 -5.31 -16.51 13.78
N VAL A 44 -5.89 -17.39 12.96
CA VAL A 44 -5.80 -17.30 11.49
C VAL A 44 -6.46 -16.01 10.99
N LEU A 45 -7.67 -15.70 11.48
CA LEU A 45 -8.36 -14.45 11.17
C LEU A 45 -7.55 -13.22 11.60
N THR A 46 -6.89 -13.27 12.75
CA THR A 46 -6.00 -12.20 13.23
C THR A 46 -4.83 -11.98 12.28
N GLN A 47 -4.21 -13.05 11.76
CA GLN A 47 -3.14 -12.93 10.75
C GLN A 47 -3.66 -12.39 9.42
N ILE A 48 -4.86 -12.78 8.99
CA ILE A 48 -5.51 -12.23 7.80
C ILE A 48 -5.68 -10.71 7.95
N SER A 49 -6.19 -10.23 9.08
CA SER A 49 -6.34 -8.80 9.35
C SER A 49 -4.99 -8.06 9.37
N ALA A 50 -3.94 -8.69 9.90
CA ALA A 50 -2.59 -8.13 9.86
C ALA A 50 -2.04 -7.99 8.43
N ILE A 51 -2.35 -8.94 7.54
CA ILE A 51 -1.99 -8.88 6.12
C ILE A 51 -2.76 -7.78 5.40
N GLN A 52 -4.07 -7.66 5.65
CA GLN A 52 -4.90 -6.59 5.08
C GLN A 52 -4.32 -5.21 5.43
N ALA A 53 -4.04 -4.97 6.71
CA ALA A 53 -3.43 -3.72 7.16
C ALA A 53 -2.03 -3.46 6.56
N ALA A 54 -1.27 -4.51 6.26
CA ALA A 54 0.02 -4.38 5.59
C ALA A 54 -0.13 -4.04 4.10
N LEU A 55 -1.12 -4.64 3.42
CA LEU A 55 -1.48 -4.32 2.03
C LEU A 55 -1.96 -2.88 1.89
N ASP A 56 -2.78 -2.38 2.83
CA ASP A 56 -3.25 -0.99 2.83
C ASP A 56 -2.08 0.00 2.89
N LYS A 57 -1.04 -0.31 3.67
CA LYS A 57 0.18 0.51 3.74
C LYS A 57 0.97 0.51 2.43
N VAL A 58 0.97 -0.60 1.68
CA VAL A 58 1.61 -0.66 0.36
C VAL A 58 0.80 0.14 -0.64
N ALA A 59 -0.53 -0.02 -0.64
CA ALA A 59 -1.43 0.72 -1.52
C ALA A 59 -1.31 2.24 -1.32
N LEU A 60 -1.26 2.70 -0.05
CA LEU A 60 -1.07 4.12 0.25
C LEU A 60 0.27 4.65 -0.26
N GLY A 61 1.35 3.87 -0.15
CA GLY A 61 2.66 4.25 -0.68
C GLY A 61 2.66 4.40 -2.21
N LEU A 62 1.96 3.51 -2.92
CA LEU A 62 1.81 3.61 -4.38
C LEU A 62 0.95 4.82 -4.79
N VAL A 63 -0.09 5.13 -4.02
CA VAL A 63 -0.94 6.30 -4.25
C VAL A 63 -0.16 7.61 -4.09
N ASP A 64 0.65 7.73 -3.03
CA ASP A 64 1.50 8.92 -2.82
C ASP A 64 2.53 9.10 -3.95
N ASP A 65 3.17 8.01 -4.39
CA ASP A 65 4.13 8.04 -5.50
C ASP A 65 3.47 8.45 -6.82
N HIS A 66 2.31 7.89 -7.15
CA HIS A 66 1.56 8.23 -8.36
C HIS A 66 1.07 9.69 -8.34
N ALA A 67 0.55 10.17 -7.21
CA ALA A 67 0.14 11.57 -7.07
C ALA A 67 1.31 12.55 -7.29
N ARG A 68 2.51 12.22 -6.80
CA ARG A 68 3.71 13.06 -6.97
C ARG A 68 4.24 13.02 -8.39
N HIS A 69 4.54 11.83 -8.90
CA HIS A 69 5.25 11.70 -10.17
C HIS A 69 4.34 11.86 -11.39
N CYS A 70 3.14 11.27 -11.36
CA CYS A 70 2.27 11.29 -12.53
C CYS A 70 1.44 12.58 -12.57
N VAL A 71 0.81 12.97 -11.46
CA VAL A 71 -0.10 14.13 -11.43
C VAL A 71 0.64 15.47 -11.28
N ILE A 72 1.58 15.58 -10.32
CA ILE A 72 2.26 16.85 -10.04
C ILE A 72 3.42 17.10 -11.00
N GLU A 73 4.27 16.11 -11.23
CA GLU A 73 5.46 16.24 -12.10
C GLU A 73 5.15 16.00 -13.58
N GLY A 74 3.96 15.52 -13.91
CA GLY A 74 3.50 15.35 -15.30
C GLY A 74 4.21 14.22 -16.05
N HIS A 75 4.69 13.20 -15.36
CA HIS A 75 5.38 12.06 -15.97
C HIS A 75 4.43 10.93 -16.44
N GLY A 76 3.12 11.07 -16.24
CA GLY A 76 2.13 10.11 -16.71
C GLY A 76 1.62 10.38 -18.12
N GLU A 77 0.86 9.42 -18.66
CA GLU A 77 0.14 9.59 -19.92
C GLU A 77 -1.23 10.23 -19.67
N GLY A 78 -1.60 11.22 -20.48
CA GLY A 78 -2.86 11.94 -20.34
C GLY A 78 -2.74 13.26 -19.56
N THR A 79 -3.88 13.90 -19.33
CA THR A 79 -3.98 15.15 -18.58
C THR A 79 -3.93 14.90 -17.07
N ALA A 80 -3.54 15.91 -16.29
CA ALA A 80 -3.57 15.83 -14.84
C ALA A 80 -4.96 15.50 -14.28
N GLU A 81 -6.02 15.92 -14.98
CA GLU A 81 -7.41 15.65 -14.60
C GLU A 81 -7.79 14.19 -14.81
N GLU A 82 -7.45 13.60 -15.97
CA GLU A 82 -7.64 12.17 -16.25
C GLU A 82 -6.88 11.28 -15.25
N MET A 83 -5.61 11.60 -14.96
CA MET A 83 -4.82 10.85 -13.98
C MET A 83 -5.37 10.98 -12.56
N THR A 84 -5.89 12.15 -12.19
CA THR A 84 -6.53 12.36 -10.90
C THR A 84 -7.81 11.54 -10.77
N GLU A 85 -8.63 11.48 -11.83
CA GLU A 85 -9.85 10.66 -11.86
C GLU A 85 -9.52 9.17 -11.70
N GLU A 86 -8.51 8.68 -12.43
CA GLU A 86 -8.05 7.29 -12.32
C GLU A 86 -7.59 6.96 -10.89
N LEU A 87 -6.75 7.81 -10.30
CA LEU A 87 -6.24 7.65 -8.94
C LEU A 87 -7.39 7.62 -7.92
N MET A 88 -8.34 8.55 -8.02
CA MET A 88 -9.50 8.59 -7.15
C MET A 88 -10.39 7.36 -7.30
N GLY A 89 -10.54 6.83 -8.52
CA GLY A 89 -11.22 5.57 -8.78
C GLY A 89 -10.53 4.37 -8.10
N ALA A 90 -9.20 4.34 -8.11
CA ALA A 90 -8.41 3.31 -7.43
C ALA A 90 -8.52 3.40 -5.89
N ILE A 91 -8.46 4.61 -5.34
CA ILE A 91 -8.65 4.85 -3.90
C ILE A 91 -10.06 4.44 -3.47
N ALA A 92 -11.09 4.78 -4.25
CA ALA A 92 -12.46 4.39 -3.93
C ALA A 92 -12.63 2.86 -3.89
N ARG A 93 -11.96 2.10 -4.78
CA ARG A 93 -11.92 0.63 -4.72
C ARG A 93 -11.22 0.11 -3.46
N LEU A 94 -10.13 0.76 -3.05
CA LEU A 94 -9.39 0.41 -1.83
C LEU A 94 -10.24 0.59 -0.57
N MET A 95 -10.98 1.70 -0.48
CA MET A 95 -11.81 2.04 0.69
C MET A 95 -13.09 1.23 0.84
N ARG A 96 -13.64 0.67 -0.24
CA ARG A 96 -14.87 -0.15 -0.20
C ARG A 96 -14.73 -1.50 0.52
N ARG A 97 -13.54 -1.85 1.03
CA ARG A 97 -13.25 -3.13 1.69
C ARG A 97 -13.49 -3.13 3.20
N GLY A 98 -13.76 -1.97 3.79
CA GLY A 98 -14.05 -1.79 5.22
C GLY A 98 -15.54 -1.77 5.51
#